data_AF-A0A0Q6VPX7-F1
#
_entry.id   AF-A0A0Q6VPX7-F1
#
_cell.length_a   1.000
_cell.length_b   1.000
_cell.length_c   1.000
_cell.angle_alpha   90.00
_cell.angle_beta   90.00
_cell.angle_gamma   90.00
#
_symmetry.space_group_name_H-M   'P 1'
#
loop_
_entity.id
_entity.type
_entity.pdbx_description
1 polymer ?
#
loop_
_entity_poly.entity_id
_entity_poly.type
_entity_poly.pdbx_seq_one_letter_code
_entity_poly.pdbx_strand_id
1 'polypeptide(L)'
;MLGVGVAVLASLASACAGDPTPGGPDVGATSGGPAGSARLVDDTGRDDVPDGGGWVALIPADRVAEVWQAAGSDPGADLTYAAVTVTSAQVEAVGGLTRPVSEDGSFELGLTGPVVVCRVPGELDSGSTRGCARVQLDEDSRIEISWGEAGFRVSG
;
A
#
# COMPACT_ATOMS: atom_id res chain seq x y z
N MET A 1 1.12 22.28 -73.00
CA MET A 1 1.69 22.57 -71.67
C MET A 1 0.59 22.48 -70.64
N LEU A 2 0.91 21.89 -69.47
CA LEU A 2 0.07 21.63 -68.27
C LEU A 2 -1.02 20.56 -68.46
N GLY A 3 -1.01 19.38 -67.83
CA GLY A 3 -0.20 18.85 -66.74
C GLY A 3 -0.89 18.98 -65.38
N VAL A 4 -1.01 17.82 -64.70
CA VAL A 4 -1.29 17.57 -63.27
C VAL A 4 -2.71 17.05 -62.96
N GLY A 5 -2.77 15.73 -62.79
CA GLY A 5 -3.82 15.04 -62.06
C GLY A 5 -3.48 14.98 -60.56
N VAL A 6 -4.51 14.84 -59.73
CA VAL A 6 -4.37 14.53 -58.30
C VAL A 6 -5.37 13.41 -57.98
N ALA A 7 -4.83 12.25 -57.67
CA ALA A 7 -5.54 11.13 -57.07
C ALA A 7 -5.55 11.33 -55.55
N VAL A 8 -6.73 11.30 -54.94
CA VAL A 8 -6.88 11.31 -53.47
C VAL A 8 -7.07 9.87 -53.01
N LEU A 9 -6.01 9.31 -52.45
CA LEU A 9 -6.01 8.09 -51.65
C LEU A 9 -6.36 8.47 -50.21
N ALA A 10 -7.57 8.15 -49.76
CA ALA A 10 -7.93 8.25 -48.35
C ALA A 10 -7.70 6.89 -47.68
N SER A 11 -6.66 6.83 -46.85
CA SER A 11 -6.26 5.66 -46.07
C SER A 11 -7.28 5.34 -44.96
N LEU A 12 -7.64 4.06 -44.85
CA LEU A 12 -8.44 3.49 -43.77
C LEU A 12 -7.61 3.49 -42.47
N ALA A 13 -7.95 4.35 -41.51
CA ALA A 13 -7.44 4.25 -40.15
C ALA A 13 -8.30 3.24 -39.38
N SER A 14 -7.73 2.05 -39.12
CA SER A 14 -8.27 1.04 -38.22
C SER A 14 -8.12 1.55 -36.78
N ALA A 15 -9.23 2.04 -36.20
CA ALA A 15 -9.30 2.35 -34.78
C ALA A 15 -9.60 1.04 -34.04
N CYS A 16 -8.57 0.42 -33.46
CA CYS A 16 -8.75 -0.60 -32.42
C CYS A 16 -9.29 0.11 -31.18
N ALA A 17 -10.61 0.06 -31.00
CA ALA A 17 -11.25 0.33 -29.73
C ALA A 17 -10.92 -0.83 -28.77
N GLY A 18 -9.93 -0.62 -27.91
CA GLY A 18 -9.76 -1.42 -26.70
C GLY A 18 -10.52 -0.74 -25.58
N ASP A 19 -11.60 -1.37 -25.11
CA ASP A 19 -12.27 -1.02 -23.85
C ASP A 19 -11.26 -1.04 -22.69
N PRO A 20 -11.07 0.06 -21.93
CA PRO A 20 -10.37 -0.02 -20.66
C PRO A 20 -11.26 -0.80 -19.69
N THR A 21 -10.81 -2.01 -19.34
CA THR A 21 -11.29 -2.69 -18.12
C THR A 21 -10.98 -1.77 -16.93
N PRO A 22 -11.84 -1.67 -15.89
CA PRO A 22 -11.47 -0.98 -14.66
C PRO A 22 -10.43 -1.83 -13.92
N GLY A 23 -9.19 -1.79 -14.39
CA GLY A 23 -8.03 -2.20 -13.63
C GLY A 23 -7.80 -1.15 -12.55
N GLY A 24 -7.68 -1.58 -11.30
CA GLY A 24 -7.15 -0.73 -10.24
C GLY A 24 -5.83 -0.10 -10.69
N PRO A 25 -5.45 1.07 -10.14
CA PRO A 25 -4.24 1.74 -10.59
C PRO A 25 -3.05 0.80 -10.43
N ASP A 26 -2.43 0.44 -11.57
CA ASP A 26 -1.05 -0.02 -11.64
C ASP A 26 -0.20 1.08 -11.01
N VAL A 27 -0.04 1.03 -9.69
CA VAL A 27 0.98 1.80 -8.96
C VAL A 27 2.31 1.12 -9.20
N GLY A 28 2.75 1.15 -10.46
CA GLY A 28 4.13 0.84 -10.80
C GLY A 28 5.01 1.77 -9.96
N ALA A 29 5.72 1.19 -9.01
CA ALA A 29 6.56 1.90 -8.05
C ALA A 29 7.37 2.99 -8.76
N THR A 30 6.97 4.25 -8.57
CA THR A 30 7.69 5.36 -9.19
C THR A 30 9.02 5.50 -8.45
N SER A 31 10.10 5.25 -9.18
CA SER A 31 11.46 5.16 -8.68
C SER A 31 11.92 6.49 -8.08
N GLY A 32 11.90 6.61 -6.75
CA GLY A 32 12.59 7.67 -6.03
C GLY A 32 12.16 7.91 -4.57
N GLY A 33 10.91 7.62 -4.20
CA GLY A 33 10.40 7.88 -2.83
C GLY A 33 10.64 6.72 -1.84
N PRO A 34 10.35 6.90 -0.54
CA PRO A 34 10.41 5.84 0.47
C PRO A 34 9.34 4.76 0.16
N ALA A 35 9.73 3.50 0.26
CA ALA A 35 8.96 2.37 -0.24
C ALA A 35 9.03 1.17 0.71
N GLY A 36 8.10 0.25 0.58
CA GLY A 36 8.14 -1.01 1.32
C GLY A 36 7.63 -2.21 0.55
N SER A 37 7.87 -3.38 1.13
CA SER A 37 7.38 -4.68 0.68
C SER A 37 6.72 -5.44 1.81
N ALA A 38 5.69 -6.23 1.49
CA ALA A 38 4.95 -7.06 2.43
C ALA A 38 5.19 -8.55 2.13
N ARG A 39 5.48 -9.32 3.18
CA ARG A 39 5.75 -10.77 3.10
C ARG A 39 4.91 -11.57 4.09
N LEU A 40 4.48 -12.75 3.68
CA LEU A 40 4.04 -13.81 4.57
C LEU A 40 5.24 -14.72 4.85
N VAL A 41 5.56 -14.90 6.13
CA VAL A 41 6.68 -15.72 6.59
C VAL A 41 6.17 -17.06 7.09
N ASP A 42 6.81 -18.12 6.64
CA ASP A 42 6.50 -19.50 7.01
C ASP A 42 7.72 -20.15 7.68
N ASP A 43 7.65 -20.42 8.98
CA ASP A 43 8.72 -21.05 9.76
C ASP A 43 8.70 -22.58 9.70
N THR A 44 7.79 -23.17 8.91
CA THR A 44 7.78 -24.61 8.60
C THR A 44 8.81 -25.00 7.53
N GLY A 45 9.61 -24.04 7.04
CA GLY A 45 10.69 -24.25 6.08
C GLY A 45 10.26 -24.09 4.62
N ARG A 46 9.13 -23.43 4.37
CA ARG A 46 8.75 -22.96 3.03
C ARG A 46 9.34 -21.58 2.76
N ASP A 47 9.47 -21.24 1.49
CA ASP A 47 9.90 -19.90 1.11
C ASP A 47 8.83 -18.86 1.48
N ASP A 48 9.27 -17.70 1.93
CA ASP A 48 8.40 -16.55 2.16
C ASP A 48 7.74 -16.11 0.85
N VAL A 49 6.47 -15.71 0.92
CA VAL A 49 5.70 -15.29 -0.25
C VAL A 49 5.26 -13.83 -0.12
N PRO A 50 5.04 -13.11 -1.24
CA PRO A 50 4.43 -11.78 -1.20
C PRO A 50 3.10 -11.78 -0.44
N ASP A 51 2.91 -10.78 0.42
CA ASP A 51 1.64 -10.47 1.09
C ASP A 51 0.90 -9.38 0.32
N GLY A 52 0.44 -9.71 -0.88
CA GLY A 52 -0.20 -8.76 -1.78
C GLY A 52 -1.63 -8.35 -1.40
N GLY A 53 -2.10 -7.26 -2.01
CA GLY A 53 -3.48 -6.76 -1.87
C GLY A 53 -3.80 -6.09 -0.52
N GLY A 54 -4.99 -5.53 -0.39
CA GLY A 54 -5.37 -4.76 0.80
C GLY A 54 -4.51 -3.49 0.95
N TRP A 55 -4.18 -3.14 2.19
CA TRP A 55 -3.63 -1.83 2.52
C TRP A 55 -2.55 -1.88 3.62
N VAL A 56 -1.80 -0.80 3.70
CA VAL A 56 -0.96 -0.41 4.84
C VAL A 56 -1.44 0.94 5.35
N ALA A 57 -1.63 1.06 6.67
CA ALA A 57 -1.86 2.34 7.33
C ALA A 57 -0.57 2.83 7.98
N LEU A 58 -0.23 4.09 7.74
CA LEU A 58 0.94 4.78 8.25
C LEU A 58 0.45 5.93 9.12
N ILE A 59 0.70 5.85 10.42
CA ILE A 59 0.13 6.77 11.40
C ILE A 59 1.29 7.45 12.14
N PRO A 60 1.33 8.79 12.26
CA PRO A 60 2.33 9.47 13.09
C PRO A 60 2.33 8.90 14.51
N ALA A 61 3.51 8.49 15.01
CA ALA A 61 3.60 7.69 16.23
C ALA A 61 3.15 8.44 17.50
N ASP A 62 3.19 9.78 17.46
CA ASP A 62 2.71 10.69 18.49
C ASP A 62 1.19 10.90 18.46
N ARG A 63 0.52 10.54 17.36
CA ARG A 63 -0.93 10.68 17.17
C ARG A 63 -1.70 9.36 17.15
N VAL A 64 -1.00 8.22 17.20
CA VAL A 64 -1.63 6.88 17.10
C VAL A 64 -2.71 6.63 18.17
N ALA A 65 -2.56 7.20 19.37
CA ALA A 65 -3.54 7.05 20.44
C ALA A 65 -4.92 7.65 20.09
N GLU A 66 -4.97 8.68 19.24
CA GLU A 66 -6.22 9.28 18.76
C GLU A 66 -6.94 8.36 17.77
N VAL A 67 -6.18 7.66 16.92
CA VAL A 67 -6.73 6.66 15.99
C VAL A 67 -7.34 5.49 16.76
N TRP A 68 -6.63 4.98 17.78
CA TRP A 68 -7.15 3.91 18.65
C TRP A 68 -8.43 4.32 19.37
N GLN A 69 -8.46 5.52 19.96
CA GLN A 69 -9.67 6.04 20.61
C GLN A 69 -10.83 6.19 19.62
N ALA A 70 -10.58 6.70 18.41
CA ALA A 70 -11.59 6.84 17.37
C ALA A 70 -12.13 5.49 16.89
N ALA A 71 -11.28 4.45 16.87
CA ALA A 71 -11.65 3.07 16.59
C ALA A 71 -12.34 2.37 17.76
N GLY A 72 -12.42 3.00 18.95
CA GLY A 72 -12.98 2.41 20.16
C GLY A 72 -12.17 1.22 20.68
N SER A 73 -10.85 1.21 20.42
CA SER A 73 -9.95 0.12 20.79
C SER A 73 -8.69 0.67 21.47
N ASP A 74 -8.01 -0.17 22.22
CA ASP A 74 -6.66 0.10 22.75
C ASP A 74 -5.88 -1.21 22.69
N PRO A 75 -5.06 -1.45 21.64
CA PRO A 75 -4.29 -2.68 21.51
C PRO A 75 -3.16 -2.77 22.57
N GLY A 76 -2.95 -1.72 23.38
CA GLY A 76 -1.88 -1.67 24.37
C GLY A 76 -0.51 -1.40 23.75
N ALA A 77 0.54 -1.73 24.50
CA ALA A 77 1.92 -1.47 24.08
C ALA A 77 2.44 -2.50 23.06
N ASP A 78 1.94 -3.74 23.10
CA ASP A 78 2.33 -4.78 22.17
C ASP A 78 1.43 -4.73 20.92
N LEU A 79 2.01 -4.24 19.84
CA LEU A 79 1.32 -4.06 18.57
C LEU A 79 1.48 -5.26 17.62
N THR A 80 2.32 -6.24 17.97
CA THR A 80 2.70 -7.34 17.09
C THR A 80 1.50 -8.15 16.60
N TYR A 81 0.44 -8.25 17.40
CA TYR A 81 -0.81 -8.92 17.07
C TYR A 81 -2.04 -7.99 17.10
N ALA A 82 -1.83 -6.67 17.02
CA ALA A 82 -2.92 -5.71 17.06
C ALA A 82 -3.94 -5.98 15.94
N ALA A 83 -5.20 -6.18 16.34
CA ALA A 83 -6.34 -6.36 15.46
C ALA A 83 -7.37 -5.27 15.75
N VAL A 84 -7.27 -4.16 15.02
CA VAL A 84 -8.13 -3.00 15.18
C VAL A 84 -8.69 -2.62 13.82
N THR A 85 -9.98 -2.37 13.72
CA THR A 85 -10.56 -1.79 12.51
C THR A 85 -10.31 -0.29 12.53
N VAL A 86 -9.40 0.15 11.66
CA VAL A 86 -9.10 1.56 11.42
C VAL A 86 -9.64 1.94 10.05
N THR A 87 -10.23 3.12 9.93
CA THR A 87 -10.69 3.64 8.63
C THR A 87 -9.69 4.60 8.03
N SER A 88 -9.75 4.76 6.71
CA SER A 88 -9.01 5.81 5.99
C SER A 88 -9.20 7.19 6.64
N ALA A 89 -10.45 7.57 6.91
CA ALA A 89 -10.78 8.86 7.51
C ALA A 89 -10.17 9.07 8.91
N GLN A 90 -10.08 8.03 9.74
CA GLN A 90 -9.44 8.11 11.06
C GLN A 90 -7.93 8.32 10.94
N VAL A 91 -7.30 7.61 10.01
CA VAL A 91 -5.86 7.72 9.75
C VAL A 91 -5.51 9.10 9.18
N GLU A 92 -6.29 9.58 8.21
CA GLU A 92 -6.09 10.90 7.58
C GLU A 92 -6.34 12.07 8.56
N ALA A 93 -7.29 11.92 9.48
CA ALA A 93 -7.61 12.95 10.47
C ALA A 93 -6.42 13.33 11.38
N VAL A 94 -5.45 12.41 11.54
CA VAL A 94 -4.24 12.63 12.32
C VAL A 94 -2.99 12.89 11.46
N GLY A 95 -3.17 13.14 10.16
CA GLY A 95 -2.07 13.33 9.20
C GLY A 95 -1.37 12.05 8.79
N GLY A 96 -1.99 10.89 9.03
CA GLY A 96 -1.53 9.60 8.52
C GLY A 96 -1.91 9.38 7.06
N LEU A 97 -1.44 8.27 6.50
CA LEU A 97 -1.70 7.84 5.13
C LEU A 97 -2.13 6.38 5.09
N THR A 98 -3.01 6.05 4.16
CA THR A 98 -3.34 4.67 3.80
C THR A 98 -2.88 4.39 2.38
N ARG A 99 -2.13 3.30 2.20
CA ARG A 99 -1.45 2.96 0.96
C ARG A 99 -1.86 1.59 0.48
N PRO A 100 -2.31 1.43 -0.77
CA PRO A 100 -2.64 0.11 -1.28
C PRO A 100 -1.36 -0.73 -1.37
N VAL A 101 -1.49 -2.02 -1.12
CA VAL A 101 -0.43 -3.00 -1.37
C VAL A 101 -0.75 -3.67 -2.70
N SER A 102 0.20 -3.64 -3.63
CA SER A 102 0.09 -4.32 -4.92
C SER A 102 0.02 -5.84 -4.76
N GLU A 103 -0.24 -6.57 -5.84
CA GLU A 103 -0.26 -8.04 -5.81
C GLU A 103 1.12 -8.66 -5.50
N ASP A 104 2.22 -7.98 -5.83
CA ASP A 104 3.59 -8.41 -5.52
C ASP A 104 4.06 -7.98 -4.12
N GLY A 105 3.17 -7.40 -3.31
CA GLY A 105 3.44 -6.98 -1.94
C GLY A 105 4.12 -5.61 -1.83
N SER A 106 4.39 -4.90 -2.91
CA SER A 106 5.00 -3.58 -2.86
C SER A 106 4.00 -2.47 -2.49
N PHE A 107 4.50 -1.42 -1.82
CA PHE A 107 3.73 -0.22 -1.48
C PHE A 107 4.64 0.99 -1.28
N GLU A 108 4.06 2.20 -1.39
CA GLU A 108 4.76 3.46 -1.11
C GLU A 108 4.55 3.89 0.35
N LEU A 109 5.54 4.52 0.97
CA LEU A 109 5.42 5.04 2.34
C LEU A 109 4.82 6.46 2.33
N GLY A 110 5.53 7.42 1.77
CA GLY A 110 5.06 8.80 1.66
C GLY A 110 4.94 9.57 2.99
N LEU A 111 5.39 9.00 4.11
CA LEU A 111 5.63 9.68 5.38
C LEU A 111 7.10 9.53 5.80
N THR A 112 7.59 10.50 6.57
CA THR A 112 8.88 10.47 7.25
C THR A 112 8.68 10.75 8.75
N GLY A 113 9.69 10.46 9.56
CA GLY A 113 9.64 10.55 11.02
C GLY A 113 9.20 9.25 11.71
N PRO A 114 8.94 9.32 13.03
CA PRO A 114 8.41 8.21 13.80
C PRO A 114 6.96 7.90 13.40
N VAL A 115 6.70 6.69 12.91
CA VAL A 115 5.36 6.24 12.52
C VAL A 115 5.02 4.88 13.12
N VAL A 116 3.73 4.57 13.14
CA VAL A 116 3.19 3.23 13.33
C VAL A 116 2.71 2.74 11.97
N VAL A 117 3.26 1.60 11.53
CA VAL A 117 2.88 0.90 10.30
C VAL A 117 1.96 -0.25 10.67
N CYS A 118 0.77 -0.31 10.10
CA CYS A 118 -0.20 -1.38 10.31
C CYS A 118 -0.55 -2.04 8.98
N ARG A 119 -0.61 -3.37 8.96
CA ARG A 119 -1.09 -4.12 7.80
C ARG A 119 -2.60 -4.28 7.87
N VAL A 120 -3.34 -4.00 6.79
CA VAL A 120 -4.79 -4.24 6.69
C VAL A 120 -5.06 -5.10 5.46
N PRO A 121 -5.09 -6.45 5.58
CA PRO A 121 -5.21 -7.34 4.41
C PRO A 121 -6.59 -7.30 3.74
N GLY A 122 -7.62 -6.82 4.44
CA GLY A 122 -8.97 -6.67 3.92
C GLY A 122 -9.26 -5.29 3.31
N GLU A 123 -10.54 -4.95 3.24
CA GLU A 123 -10.99 -3.61 2.80
C GLU A 123 -10.65 -2.54 3.85
N LEU A 124 -10.29 -1.34 3.41
CA LEU A 124 -9.71 -0.30 4.27
C LEU A 124 -10.64 0.26 5.37
N ASP A 125 -11.95 0.14 5.24
CA ASP A 125 -12.91 0.72 6.18
C ASP A 125 -13.77 -0.32 6.93
N SER A 126 -13.51 -1.61 6.67
CA SER A 126 -14.21 -2.73 7.31
C SER A 126 -13.25 -3.82 7.82
N GLY A 127 -12.03 -3.86 7.28
CA GLY A 127 -10.98 -4.79 7.66
C GLY A 127 -10.28 -4.38 8.96
N SER A 128 -9.89 -5.40 9.73
CA SER A 128 -9.02 -5.19 10.89
C SER A 128 -7.55 -5.28 10.49
N THR A 129 -6.72 -4.57 11.24
CA THR A 129 -5.27 -4.70 11.12
C THR A 129 -4.83 -6.15 11.40
N ARG A 130 -3.72 -6.54 10.79
CA ARG A 130 -2.97 -7.77 11.05
C ARG A 130 -1.60 -7.38 11.60
N GLY A 131 -1.63 -6.88 12.83
CA GLY A 131 -0.51 -6.32 13.55
C GLY A 131 -0.04 -4.96 13.05
N CYS A 132 0.72 -4.30 13.91
CA CYS A 132 1.38 -3.04 13.65
C CYS A 132 2.77 -3.01 14.30
N ALA A 133 3.61 -2.07 13.88
CA ALA A 133 4.88 -1.80 14.55
C ALA A 133 5.24 -0.33 14.46
N ARG A 134 6.03 0.14 15.43
CA ARG A 134 6.66 1.46 15.39
C ARG A 134 7.94 1.38 14.56
N VAL A 135 8.16 2.36 13.69
CA VAL A 135 9.37 2.47 12.86
C VAL A 135 9.73 3.94 12.70
N GLN A 136 11.03 4.22 12.54
CA GLN A 136 11.53 5.51 12.12
C GLN A 136 11.69 5.49 10.59
N LEU A 137 11.03 6.40 9.88
CA LEU A 137 11.16 6.54 8.43
C LEU A 137 11.97 7.79 8.08
N ASP A 138 12.89 7.64 7.15
CA ASP A 138 13.67 8.70 6.52
C ASP A 138 13.24 8.84 5.06
N GLU A 139 13.70 9.90 4.38
CA GLU A 139 13.30 10.24 3.01
C GLU A 139 13.59 9.10 2.00
N ASP A 140 14.62 8.29 2.27
CA ASP A 140 15.06 7.18 1.42
C ASP A 140 14.73 5.80 2.00
N SER A 141 13.91 5.72 3.06
CA SER A 141 13.65 4.45 3.74
C SER A 141 13.10 3.36 2.81
N ARG A 142 13.59 2.14 3.05
CA ARG A 142 13.14 0.90 2.44
C ARG A 142 12.81 -0.05 3.58
N ILE A 143 11.54 -0.44 3.73
CA ILE A 143 11.14 -1.36 4.79
C ILE A 143 10.52 -2.62 4.22
N GLU A 144 10.72 -3.73 4.90
CA GLU A 144 9.92 -4.94 4.73
C GLU A 144 9.00 -5.08 5.94
N ILE A 145 7.71 -5.29 5.69
CA ILE A 145 6.76 -5.72 6.70
C ILE A 145 6.49 -7.22 6.52
N SER A 146 6.52 -7.96 7.60
CA SER A 146 6.34 -9.41 7.56
C SER A 146 5.28 -9.87 8.54
N TRP A 147 4.48 -10.86 8.14
CA TRP A 147 3.55 -11.54 9.03
C TRP A 147 3.76 -13.05 9.00
N GLY A 148 3.93 -13.66 10.18
CA GLY A 148 4.02 -15.12 10.36
C GLY A 148 3.51 -15.53 11.73
N GLU A 149 3.85 -16.73 12.19
CA GLU A 149 3.42 -17.25 13.50
C GLU A 149 3.87 -16.35 14.67
N ALA A 150 5.06 -15.75 14.53
CA ALA A 150 5.59 -14.80 15.49
C ALA A 150 5.04 -13.37 15.36
N GLY A 151 3.99 -13.18 14.56
CA GLY A 151 3.25 -11.94 14.38
C GLY A 151 3.91 -10.94 13.43
N PHE A 152 3.48 -9.69 13.53
CA PHE A 152 3.92 -8.60 12.67
C PHE A 152 5.30 -8.08 13.04
N ARG A 153 6.15 -7.88 12.03
CA ARG A 153 7.48 -7.27 12.19
C ARG A 153 7.77 -6.30 11.05
N VAL A 154 8.69 -5.40 11.31
CA VAL A 154 9.25 -4.46 10.33
C VAL A 154 10.76 -4.55 10.39
N SER A 155 11.39 -4.63 9.23
CA SER A 155 12.85 -4.55 9.05
C SER A 155 13.20 -3.55 7.95
N GLY A 156 14.40 -2.99 8.00
CA GLY A 156 14.91 -2.00 7.05
C GLY A 156 16.39 -1.72 7.27
#